data_AF-A0A4U5V2K3-F1
#
_entry.id   AF-A0A4U5V2K3-F1
#
_cell.length_a   1.000
_cell.length_b   1.000
_cell.length_c   1.000
_cell.angle_alpha   90.00
_cell.angle_beta   90.00
_cell.angle_gamma   90.00
#
_symmetry.space_group_name_H-M   'P 1'
#
loop_
_entity.id
_entity.type
_entity.pdbx_description
1 polymer ?
#
loop_
_entity_poly.entity_id
_entity_poly.type
_entity_poly.pdbx_seq_one_letter_code
_entity_poly.pdbx_strand_id
1 'polypeptide(L)'
;MTPGASSGSTDLLPAPSAATNWTASLVTDSGRDSDLIFRFDGRQAAKIPDWVVPQNLTDQFTIATWMKHGPSPGLRAEKETLLCNSDKTEMNRHHYSLYVHNCRLVFLLRRDFTQVDTFRPAEFHWKLEQICDKEWHYYVINVEFPVVTLYVDGVTYDPYLVTDDWPIHPSQIDVQLTVGACWQGGEVTKPRFTQYFRGSLSGLTIRPGKIESQKVISCLQACKEGLDINSLESLDKSIKFHFNPAQSILVMEGEDLENMNAAVRKVSYINSRQFPTAGIRRLHISTVVQCFGEDTCITIPDIDAVVMVLQPSEPRITITGVERLNRPASDLRTPGVLALFQDLHIISTVTRADATAHNTAHRPGVLEEIIHNLDYCDVLVLGEELSPGQESLELQRSELLGKHLDATNSTSGMSIYGVDSMSNYEQVIRQVRYYNWRPEQITERRFRLTCSELNGRYTSNEFNLEVSVTRSLTDVGF
;
A
#
# COMPACT_ATOMS: atom_id res chain seq x y z
N MET A 1 10.84 -0.29 7.09
CA MET A 1 9.84 0.67 6.58
C MET A 1 9.43 0.23 5.18
N THR A 2 8.34 -0.53 5.10
CA THR A 2 7.60 -0.78 3.86
C THR A 2 7.17 0.55 3.22
N PRO A 3 6.99 0.63 1.89
CA PRO A 3 6.21 1.74 1.32
C PRO A 3 4.77 1.50 1.83
N GLY A 4 4.33 2.07 2.95
CA GLY A 4 4.40 3.47 3.29
C GLY A 4 3.02 4.10 3.11
N ALA A 5 1.94 3.38 3.46
CA ALA A 5 0.68 4.03 3.80
C ALA A 5 0.98 4.91 5.02
N SER A 6 1.18 6.20 4.78
CA SER A 6 1.27 7.20 5.83
C SER A 6 -0.05 7.19 6.63
N SER A 7 -0.03 7.50 7.93
CA SER A 7 -1.28 7.47 8.71
C SER A 7 -2.36 8.34 8.05
N GLY A 8 -3.55 7.77 7.88
CA GLY A 8 -4.68 8.41 7.18
C GLY A 8 -4.66 8.28 5.65
N SER A 9 -3.76 7.48 5.07
CA SER A 9 -3.81 7.08 3.66
C SER A 9 -4.64 5.81 3.50
N THR A 10 -5.54 5.79 2.53
CA THR A 10 -6.39 4.65 2.20
C THR A 10 -5.85 3.93 0.97
N ASP A 11 -5.62 2.62 1.08
CA ASP A 11 -5.28 1.77 -0.06
C ASP A 11 -6.54 1.39 -0.86
N LEU A 12 -6.53 1.68 -2.16
CA LEU A 12 -7.61 1.34 -3.09
C LEU A 12 -7.39 -0.01 -3.78
N LEU A 13 -6.17 -0.53 -3.72
CA LEU A 13 -5.76 -1.82 -4.27
C LEU A 13 -5.16 -2.73 -3.18
N PRO A 14 -5.88 -2.98 -2.06
CA PRO A 14 -5.41 -3.92 -1.04
C PRO A 14 -5.51 -5.38 -1.52
N ALA A 15 -4.79 -6.28 -0.84
CA ALA A 15 -4.97 -7.71 -1.04
C ALA A 15 -6.42 -8.13 -0.80
N PRO A 16 -7.04 -8.91 -1.71
CA PRO A 16 -8.42 -9.32 -1.56
C PRO A 16 -8.69 -10.06 -0.25
N SER A 17 -9.68 -9.58 0.50
CA SER A 17 -10.11 -10.16 1.77
C SER A 17 -11.63 -10.05 1.95
N ALA A 18 -12.17 -10.48 3.09
CA ALA A 18 -13.61 -10.38 3.36
C ALA A 18 -14.09 -8.92 3.41
N ALA A 19 -13.32 -8.01 4.02
CA ALA A 19 -13.64 -6.58 4.00
C ALA A 19 -13.19 -5.85 2.74
N THR A 20 -12.19 -6.36 2.02
CA THR A 20 -11.63 -5.70 0.82
C THR A 20 -12.02 -6.42 -0.48
N ASN A 21 -13.22 -7.00 -0.50
CA ASN A 21 -13.67 -7.84 -1.60
C ASN A 21 -13.79 -7.12 -2.96
N TRP A 22 -13.70 -5.78 -3.01
CA TRP A 22 -13.75 -5.02 -4.25
C TRP A 22 -12.56 -5.28 -5.18
N THR A 23 -11.43 -5.77 -4.65
CA THR A 23 -10.27 -6.18 -5.45
C THR A 23 -10.28 -7.66 -5.84
N ALA A 24 -11.23 -8.46 -5.34
CA ALA A 24 -11.25 -9.91 -5.53
C ALA A 24 -11.39 -10.37 -6.99
N SER A 25 -11.98 -9.53 -7.86
CA SER A 25 -12.12 -9.82 -9.29
C SER A 25 -10.94 -9.33 -10.13
N LEU A 26 -10.00 -8.58 -9.54
CA LEU A 26 -8.84 -8.06 -10.24
C LEU A 26 -7.76 -9.15 -10.38
N VAL A 27 -7.01 -9.08 -11.48
CA VAL A 27 -5.93 -10.03 -11.74
C VAL A 27 -4.68 -9.56 -11.01
N THR A 28 -4.14 -10.39 -10.13
CA THR A 28 -2.88 -10.12 -9.43
C THR A 28 -1.72 -10.87 -10.08
N ASP A 29 -0.58 -10.21 -10.24
CA ASP A 29 0.69 -10.85 -10.58
C ASP A 29 1.46 -11.03 -9.28
N SER A 30 1.56 -12.27 -8.80
CA SER A 30 2.32 -12.61 -7.59
C SER A 30 3.82 -12.66 -7.91
N GLY A 31 4.36 -11.50 -8.33
CA GLY A 31 5.78 -11.30 -8.49
C GLY A 31 6.50 -11.40 -7.15
N ARG A 32 7.69 -11.99 -7.14
CA ARG A 32 8.53 -12.23 -5.94
C ARG A 32 9.05 -10.97 -5.24
N ASP A 33 8.65 -9.78 -5.66
CA ASP A 33 9.01 -8.48 -5.08
C ASP A 33 7.90 -7.95 -4.16
N SER A 34 8.27 -7.13 -3.18
CA SER A 34 7.50 -6.83 -1.94
C SER A 34 6.08 -6.26 -2.13
N ASP A 35 5.68 -5.94 -3.36
CA ASP A 35 4.54 -5.09 -3.64
C ASP A 35 3.49 -5.87 -4.47
N LEU A 36 2.24 -5.85 -4.02
CA LEU A 36 1.12 -6.50 -4.70
C LEU A 36 0.84 -5.78 -6.04
N ILE A 37 0.94 -6.50 -7.16
CA ILE A 37 0.76 -5.93 -8.50
C ILE A 37 -0.59 -6.36 -9.06
N PHE A 38 -1.40 -5.39 -9.49
CA PHE A 38 -2.65 -5.61 -10.20
C PHE A 38 -2.47 -5.34 -11.68
N ARG A 39 -2.89 -6.29 -12.52
CA ARG A 39 -2.81 -6.20 -13.98
C ARG A 39 -4.18 -5.85 -14.57
N PHE A 40 -4.16 -4.89 -15.48
CA PHE A 40 -5.32 -4.42 -16.22
C PHE A 40 -5.06 -4.61 -17.72
N ASP A 41 -5.92 -5.35 -18.41
CA ASP A 41 -5.84 -5.64 -19.85
C ASP A 41 -6.84 -4.82 -20.69
N GLY A 42 -7.47 -3.81 -20.06
CA GLY A 42 -8.54 -3.03 -20.66
C GLY A 42 -9.94 -3.60 -20.44
N ARG A 43 -10.12 -4.50 -19.47
CA ARG A 43 -11.45 -5.07 -19.11
C ARG A 43 -11.74 -5.09 -17.62
N GLN A 44 -10.73 -5.06 -16.76
CA GLN A 44 -10.90 -5.09 -15.31
C GLN A 44 -11.18 -3.69 -14.77
N ALA A 45 -12.06 -3.62 -13.78
CA ALA A 45 -12.30 -2.43 -12.99
C ALA A 45 -12.87 -2.83 -11.64
N ALA A 46 -12.60 -2.02 -10.61
CA ALA A 46 -13.15 -2.19 -9.27
C ALA A 46 -14.02 -0.99 -8.90
N LYS A 47 -15.17 -1.26 -8.27
CA LYS A 47 -15.98 -0.23 -7.60
C LYS A 47 -15.51 -0.13 -6.16
N ILE A 48 -15.05 1.04 -5.77
CA ILE A 48 -14.64 1.30 -4.39
C ILE A 48 -15.90 1.58 -3.57
N PRO A 49 -16.11 0.87 -2.43
CA PRO A 49 -17.24 1.15 -1.54
C PRO A 49 -17.21 2.56 -0.96
N ASP A 50 -18.39 3.13 -0.72
CA ASP A 50 -18.58 4.54 -0.30
C ASP A 50 -17.96 4.86 1.09
N TRP A 51 -17.64 3.82 1.88
CA TRP A 51 -17.02 3.96 3.20
C TRP A 51 -15.48 3.99 3.17
N VAL A 52 -14.86 3.63 2.04
CA VAL A 52 -13.39 3.51 1.93
C VAL A 52 -12.73 4.88 1.78
N VAL A 53 -13.29 5.74 0.94
CA VAL A 53 -12.83 7.12 0.73
C VAL A 53 -13.99 8.06 1.00
N PRO A 54 -13.78 9.16 1.76
CA PRO A 54 -14.79 10.20 1.89
C PRO A 54 -15.30 10.66 0.52
N GLN A 55 -16.63 10.77 0.37
CA GLN A 55 -17.25 11.13 -0.92
C GLN A 55 -16.70 12.45 -1.49
N ASN A 56 -16.45 13.43 -0.60
CA ASN A 56 -15.85 14.70 -0.96
C ASN A 56 -14.40 14.77 -0.46
N LEU A 57 -13.45 14.91 -1.39
CA LEU A 57 -12.08 15.22 -1.04
C LEU A 57 -11.98 16.67 -0.53
N THR A 58 -11.16 16.86 0.49
CA THR A 58 -10.80 18.18 1.05
C THR A 58 -9.98 19.01 0.05
N ASP A 59 -9.70 20.27 0.38
CA ASP A 59 -8.84 21.16 -0.43
C ASP A 59 -7.41 20.64 -0.57
N GLN A 60 -6.98 19.81 0.38
CA GLN A 60 -5.69 19.17 0.40
C GLN A 60 -5.82 17.65 0.39
N PHE A 61 -5.13 16.97 -0.51
CA PHE A 61 -5.01 15.51 -0.51
C PHE A 61 -3.85 15.04 -1.38
N THR A 62 -3.45 13.78 -1.20
CA THR A 62 -2.46 13.11 -2.07
C THR A 62 -3.06 11.87 -2.73
N ILE A 63 -2.74 11.66 -4.01
CA ILE A 63 -2.92 10.39 -4.71
C ILE A 63 -1.53 9.86 -5.05
N ALA A 64 -1.23 8.59 -4.76
CA ALA A 64 0.04 7.99 -5.12
C ALA A 64 -0.11 6.57 -5.65
N THR A 65 0.70 6.17 -6.62
CA THR A 65 0.70 4.80 -7.18
C THR A 65 2.02 4.51 -7.89
N TRP A 66 2.45 3.25 -7.84
CA TRP A 66 3.35 2.71 -8.86
C TRP A 66 2.51 2.37 -10.08
N MET A 67 3.00 2.74 -11.27
CA MET A 67 2.33 2.42 -12.53
C MET A 67 3.35 1.98 -13.58
N LYS A 68 3.01 0.92 -14.29
CA LYS A 68 3.60 0.53 -15.56
C LYS A 68 2.53 0.54 -16.63
N HIS A 69 2.59 1.50 -17.55
CA HIS A 69 1.60 1.61 -18.62
C HIS A 69 1.80 0.51 -19.69
N GLY A 70 0.69 -0.08 -20.14
CA GLY A 70 0.68 -1.13 -21.13
C GLY A 70 0.84 -0.62 -22.57
N PRO A 71 0.95 -1.53 -23.56
CA PRO A 71 0.95 -1.14 -24.95
C PRO A 71 -0.38 -0.47 -25.35
N SER A 72 -0.31 0.77 -25.85
CA SER A 72 -1.47 1.53 -26.31
C SER A 72 -2.13 0.87 -27.53
N PRO A 73 -3.48 0.84 -27.62
CA PRO A 73 -4.18 0.26 -28.78
C PRO A 73 -4.06 1.07 -30.09
N GLY A 74 -3.35 2.21 -30.11
CA GLY A 74 -3.05 2.97 -31.33
C GLY A 74 -3.08 4.50 -31.16
N LEU A 75 -2.78 5.26 -32.22
CA LEU A 75 -2.67 6.73 -32.20
C LEU A 75 -3.99 7.51 -31.96
N ARG A 76 -5.14 6.82 -31.89
CA ARG A 76 -6.44 7.39 -31.50
C ARG A 76 -7.00 6.65 -30.28
N ALA A 77 -6.13 6.27 -29.34
CA ALA A 77 -6.56 5.59 -28.14
C ALA A 77 -7.51 6.47 -27.33
N GLU A 78 -8.60 5.87 -26.87
CA GLU A 78 -9.51 6.49 -25.90
C GLU A 78 -8.76 6.80 -24.59
N LYS A 79 -9.34 7.65 -23.74
CA LYS A 79 -8.81 7.89 -22.39
C LYS A 79 -8.71 6.56 -21.64
N GLU A 80 -7.61 6.34 -20.93
CA GLU A 80 -7.40 5.17 -20.08
C GLU A 80 -7.30 5.61 -18.62
N THR A 81 -8.26 5.23 -17.80
CA THR A 81 -8.49 5.83 -16.49
C THR A 81 -7.97 4.96 -15.36
N LEU A 82 -7.03 5.49 -14.58
CA LEU A 82 -6.49 4.83 -13.40
C LEU A 82 -7.52 4.85 -12.27
N LEU A 83 -8.08 6.03 -11.99
CA LEU A 83 -9.18 6.19 -11.04
C LEU A 83 -10.17 7.26 -11.49
N CYS A 84 -11.44 7.06 -11.16
CA CYS A 84 -12.52 7.97 -11.52
C CYS A 84 -13.53 8.06 -10.38
N ASN A 85 -13.90 9.27 -9.98
CA ASN A 85 -15.08 9.51 -9.18
C ASN A 85 -16.11 10.22 -10.04
N SER A 86 -17.24 9.55 -10.29
CA SER A 86 -18.30 10.04 -11.17
C SER A 86 -19.68 9.81 -10.57
N ASP A 87 -20.68 10.55 -11.06
CA ASP A 87 -22.07 10.33 -10.66
C ASP A 87 -22.50 8.86 -10.85
N LYS A 88 -23.13 8.30 -9.81
CA LYS A 88 -23.53 6.89 -9.75
C LYS A 88 -24.71 6.60 -10.66
N THR A 89 -25.60 7.57 -10.85
CA THR A 89 -26.84 7.51 -11.63
C THR A 89 -27.13 8.84 -12.34
N GLU A 90 -28.08 8.82 -13.27
CA GLU A 90 -28.68 9.99 -13.96
C GLU A 90 -27.74 10.77 -14.88
N MET A 91 -26.61 11.20 -14.35
CA MET A 91 -25.61 12.01 -15.02
C MET A 91 -24.28 11.25 -15.12
N ASN A 92 -23.30 11.84 -15.81
CA ASN A 92 -21.95 11.29 -15.96
C ASN A 92 -20.91 12.35 -15.59
N ARG A 93 -21.18 13.21 -14.60
CA ARG A 93 -20.22 14.24 -14.23
C ARG A 93 -19.11 13.57 -13.43
N HIS A 94 -17.88 13.71 -13.90
CA HIS A 94 -16.68 13.31 -13.19
C HIS A 94 -16.29 14.42 -12.20
N HIS A 95 -16.21 14.09 -10.92
CA HIS A 95 -15.81 15.00 -9.85
C HIS A 95 -14.29 15.06 -9.78
N TYR A 96 -13.62 13.92 -9.85
CA TYR A 96 -12.18 13.87 -10.09
C TYR A 96 -11.80 12.61 -10.86
N SER A 97 -10.71 12.66 -11.61
CA SER A 97 -10.19 11.51 -12.35
C SER A 97 -8.72 11.66 -12.65
N LEU A 98 -7.98 10.56 -12.57
CA LEU A 98 -6.61 10.44 -13.06
C LEU A 98 -6.59 9.49 -14.24
N TYR A 99 -6.16 9.97 -15.40
CA TYR A 99 -6.16 9.18 -16.63
C TYR A 99 -4.96 9.48 -17.51
N VAL A 100 -4.63 8.51 -18.36
CA VAL A 100 -3.60 8.64 -19.39
C VAL A 100 -4.25 8.77 -20.76
N HIS A 101 -3.65 9.60 -21.61
CA HIS A 101 -4.11 9.80 -22.99
C HIS A 101 -2.94 10.30 -23.84
N ASN A 102 -2.53 9.52 -24.84
CA ASN A 102 -1.45 9.89 -25.79
C ASN A 102 -0.16 10.36 -25.11
N CYS A 103 0.44 9.52 -24.25
CA CYS A 103 1.66 9.83 -23.48
C CYS A 103 1.55 11.07 -22.58
N ARG A 104 0.32 11.42 -22.19
CA ARG A 104 0.05 12.47 -21.21
C ARG A 104 -0.64 11.87 -20.02
N LEU A 105 -0.27 12.37 -18.85
CA LEU A 105 -1.02 12.19 -17.63
C LEU A 105 -1.92 13.40 -17.45
N VAL A 106 -3.19 13.17 -17.15
CA VAL A 106 -4.16 14.25 -16.93
C VAL A 106 -4.87 13.99 -15.62
N PHE A 107 -4.92 15.02 -14.78
CA PHE A 107 -5.70 15.04 -13.56
C PHE A 107 -6.85 16.02 -13.71
N LEU A 108 -8.08 15.52 -13.59
CA LEU A 108 -9.32 16.29 -13.54
C LEU A 108 -9.74 16.43 -12.08
N LEU A 109 -10.08 17.64 -11.66
CA LEU A 109 -10.70 17.95 -10.37
C LEU A 109 -11.73 19.07 -10.55
N ARG A 110 -13.01 18.73 -10.41
CA ARG A 110 -14.13 19.67 -10.39
C ARG A 110 -14.77 19.60 -9.02
N ARG A 111 -14.90 20.76 -8.37
CA ARG A 111 -15.44 20.87 -7.02
C ARG A 111 -16.77 21.61 -7.05
N ASP A 112 -17.58 21.35 -6.03
CA ASP A 112 -18.76 22.14 -5.73
C ASP A 112 -18.29 23.43 -5.03
N PHE A 113 -18.50 24.57 -5.68
CA PHE A 113 -18.25 25.88 -5.11
C PHE A 113 -19.58 26.61 -4.96
N THR A 114 -19.79 27.23 -3.81
CA THR A 114 -20.96 28.10 -3.57
C THR A 114 -21.01 29.30 -4.53
N GLN A 115 -19.87 29.72 -5.07
CA GLN A 115 -19.78 30.66 -6.19
C GLN A 115 -19.65 29.89 -7.52
N VAL A 116 -20.78 29.75 -8.20
CA VAL A 116 -20.90 28.97 -9.44
C VAL A 116 -20.48 29.77 -10.68
N ASP A 117 -20.42 31.11 -10.59
CA ASP A 117 -20.26 32.02 -11.74
C ASP A 117 -18.79 32.35 -12.09
N THR A 118 -17.82 31.49 -11.74
CA THR A 118 -16.40 31.75 -12.03
C THR A 118 -15.68 30.48 -12.43
N PHE A 119 -14.97 30.54 -13.57
CA PHE A 119 -14.07 29.50 -14.04
C PHE A 119 -12.97 29.22 -13.01
N ARG A 120 -12.68 27.94 -12.78
CA ARG A 120 -11.62 27.49 -11.86
C ARG A 120 -10.75 26.43 -12.53
N PRO A 121 -9.46 26.34 -12.17
CA PRO A 121 -8.59 25.26 -12.62
C PRO A 121 -9.23 23.90 -12.40
N ALA A 122 -9.39 23.13 -13.48
CA ALA A 122 -10.15 21.88 -13.45
C ALA A 122 -9.40 20.70 -14.08
N GLU A 123 -8.62 20.90 -15.14
CA GLU A 123 -7.74 19.85 -15.67
C GLU A 123 -6.28 20.31 -15.70
N PHE A 124 -5.41 19.44 -15.24
CA PHE A 124 -3.96 19.65 -15.19
C PHE A 124 -3.30 18.60 -16.08
N HIS A 125 -2.53 19.06 -17.06
CA HIS A 125 -1.97 18.21 -18.11
C HIS A 125 -0.44 18.18 -18.05
N TRP A 126 0.13 16.98 -18.02
CA TRP A 126 1.57 16.75 -18.08
C TRP A 126 1.92 15.88 -19.29
N LYS A 127 2.98 16.26 -20.01
CA LYS A 127 3.58 15.44 -21.05
C LYS A 127 4.79 14.74 -20.45
N LEU A 128 4.75 13.41 -20.39
CA LEU A 128 5.72 12.60 -19.65
C LEU A 128 6.19 11.45 -20.53
N GLU A 129 7.50 11.28 -20.62
CA GLU A 129 8.10 10.15 -21.36
C GLU A 129 7.85 8.83 -20.62
N GLN A 130 7.81 8.89 -19.28
CA GLN A 130 7.53 7.80 -18.34
C GLN A 130 6.17 7.12 -18.55
N ILE A 131 5.23 7.80 -19.21
CA ILE A 131 3.93 7.19 -19.54
C ILE A 131 4.07 6.22 -20.73
N CYS A 132 5.11 6.35 -21.55
CA CYS A 132 5.22 5.64 -22.82
C CYS A 132 6.50 4.80 -22.99
N ASP A 133 7.41 4.83 -22.03
CA ASP A 133 8.61 3.98 -22.01
C ASP A 133 8.32 2.53 -21.58
N LYS A 134 7.13 2.26 -21.03
CA LYS A 134 6.67 0.95 -20.55
C LYS A 134 7.50 0.44 -19.35
N GLU A 135 8.05 1.35 -18.56
CA GLU A 135 8.74 1.02 -17.32
C GLU A 135 7.88 1.34 -16.08
N TRP A 136 8.33 0.88 -14.92
CA TRP A 136 7.69 1.19 -13.65
C TRP A 136 8.13 2.57 -13.17
N HIS A 137 7.17 3.43 -12.89
CA HIS A 137 7.40 4.74 -12.31
C HIS A 137 6.48 4.97 -11.11
N TYR A 138 6.95 5.76 -10.16
CA TYR A 138 6.18 6.16 -9.00
C TYR A 138 5.61 7.56 -9.19
N TYR A 139 4.29 7.66 -9.19
CA TYR A 139 3.55 8.91 -9.38
C TYR A 139 2.96 9.37 -8.06
N VAL A 140 3.18 10.64 -7.71
CA VAL A 140 2.54 11.29 -6.55
C VAL A 140 1.92 12.60 -7.01
N ILE A 141 0.64 12.77 -6.74
CA ILE A 141 -0.12 13.98 -7.06
C ILE A 141 -0.52 14.62 -5.75
N ASN A 142 0.14 15.72 -5.40
CA ASN A 142 -0.23 16.55 -4.26
C ASN A 142 -1.19 17.63 -4.74
N VAL A 143 -2.38 17.65 -4.16
CA VAL A 143 -3.38 18.68 -4.41
C VAL A 143 -3.41 19.58 -3.19
N GLU A 144 -3.15 20.86 -3.41
CA GLU A 144 -3.41 21.97 -2.50
C GLU A 144 -4.17 23.02 -3.30
N PHE A 145 -5.47 22.78 -3.49
CA PHE A 145 -6.27 23.47 -4.48
C PHE A 145 -6.19 25.02 -4.30
N PRO A 146 -5.96 25.79 -5.39
CA PRO A 146 -6.03 25.42 -6.81
C PRO A 146 -4.73 24.87 -7.41
N VAL A 147 -3.69 24.64 -6.60
CA VAL A 147 -2.39 24.16 -7.06
C VAL A 147 -2.35 22.63 -7.03
N VAL A 148 -1.86 22.03 -8.11
CA VAL A 148 -1.61 20.60 -8.20
C VAL A 148 -0.17 20.39 -8.60
N THR A 149 0.57 19.64 -7.78
CA THR A 149 1.98 19.31 -8.01
C THR A 149 2.11 17.83 -8.32
N LEU A 150 2.69 17.51 -9.47
CA LEU A 150 3.02 16.14 -9.84
C LEU A 150 4.48 15.86 -9.50
N TYR A 151 4.72 14.70 -8.91
CA TYR A 151 6.04 14.10 -8.78
C TYR A 151 6.07 12.78 -9.53
N VAL A 152 7.12 12.57 -10.32
CA VAL A 152 7.42 11.29 -10.96
C VAL A 152 8.82 10.90 -10.54
N ASP A 153 8.94 9.75 -9.86
CA ASP A 153 10.21 9.25 -9.31
C ASP A 153 10.97 10.31 -8.52
N GLY A 154 10.25 11.00 -7.62
CA GLY A 154 10.81 12.04 -6.75
C GLY A 154 11.06 13.41 -7.41
N VAL A 155 10.96 13.50 -8.73
CA VAL A 155 11.17 14.74 -9.50
C VAL A 155 9.85 15.46 -9.71
N THR A 156 9.83 16.78 -9.49
CA THR A 156 8.65 17.63 -9.70
C THR A 156 8.43 17.95 -11.17
N TYR A 157 7.17 17.92 -11.62
CA TYR A 157 6.75 18.29 -12.96
C TYR A 157 5.63 19.33 -12.93
N ASP A 158 5.87 20.47 -13.57
CA ASP A 158 4.85 21.50 -13.76
C ASP A 158 3.89 21.12 -14.91
N PRO A 159 2.58 21.37 -14.77
CA PRO A 159 1.64 21.14 -15.85
C PRO A 159 1.92 22.12 -17.00
N TYR A 160 1.99 21.61 -18.23
CA TYR A 160 2.18 22.46 -19.41
C TYR A 160 0.89 23.20 -19.80
N LEU A 161 -0.26 22.67 -19.36
CA LEU A 161 -1.58 23.23 -19.59
C LEU A 161 -2.44 22.98 -18.36
N VAL A 162 -3.07 24.06 -17.89
CA VAL A 162 -4.15 24.02 -16.91
C VAL A 162 -5.37 24.60 -17.61
N THR A 163 -6.44 23.83 -17.70
CA THR A 163 -7.70 24.31 -18.28
C THR A 163 -8.69 24.60 -17.17
N ASP A 164 -9.31 25.77 -17.23
CA ASP A 164 -10.39 26.10 -16.34
C ASP A 164 -11.71 25.53 -16.85
N ASP A 165 -12.57 25.10 -15.93
CA ASP A 165 -13.94 24.65 -16.22
C ASP A 165 -14.90 25.26 -15.19
N TRP A 166 -16.19 25.11 -15.45
CA TRP A 166 -17.23 25.46 -14.49
C TRP A 166 -17.18 24.54 -13.26
N PRO A 167 -17.38 25.09 -12.06
CA PRO A 167 -17.68 24.28 -10.87
C PRO A 167 -18.81 23.30 -11.14
N ILE A 168 -18.77 22.14 -10.48
CA ILE A 168 -19.87 21.20 -10.61
C ILE A 168 -21.09 21.76 -9.85
N HIS A 169 -22.26 21.77 -10.49
CA HIS A 169 -23.47 22.19 -9.80
C HIS A 169 -23.81 21.24 -8.65
N PRO A 170 -24.19 21.76 -7.47
CA PRO A 170 -24.69 20.94 -6.37
C PRO A 170 -25.81 20.02 -6.85
N SER A 171 -25.73 18.75 -6.46
CA SER A 171 -26.75 17.74 -6.77
C SER A 171 -26.89 16.76 -5.63
N GLN A 172 -28.06 16.12 -5.53
CA GLN A 172 -28.31 15.03 -4.58
C GLN A 172 -27.97 13.65 -5.17
N ILE A 173 -27.13 13.60 -6.20
CA ILE A 173 -26.72 12.37 -6.87
C ILE A 173 -25.49 11.82 -6.15
N ASP A 174 -25.58 10.57 -5.68
CA ASP A 174 -24.44 9.86 -5.11
C ASP A 174 -23.32 9.70 -6.14
N VAL A 175 -22.08 9.68 -5.67
CA VAL A 175 -20.89 9.44 -6.51
C VAL A 175 -20.41 8.00 -6.38
N GLN A 176 -19.64 7.55 -7.35
CA GLN A 176 -19.00 6.23 -7.39
C GLN A 176 -17.51 6.41 -7.71
N LEU A 177 -16.65 6.05 -6.76
CA LEU A 177 -15.22 5.92 -7.00
C LEU A 177 -14.91 4.55 -7.63
N THR A 178 -14.07 4.55 -8.66
CA THR A 178 -13.64 3.34 -9.38
C THR A 178 -12.16 3.36 -9.69
N VAL A 179 -11.57 2.17 -9.82
CA VAL A 179 -10.17 1.97 -10.22
C VAL A 179 -10.12 1.11 -11.49
N GLY A 180 -9.23 1.44 -12.42
CA GLY A 180 -8.99 0.71 -13.68
C GLY A 180 -9.96 1.04 -14.82
N ALA A 181 -11.00 1.85 -14.55
CA ALA A 181 -11.95 2.39 -15.53
C ALA A 181 -12.75 3.53 -14.89
N CYS A 182 -13.56 4.25 -15.70
CA CYS A 182 -14.54 5.20 -15.19
C CYS A 182 -15.98 4.65 -15.27
N TRP A 183 -16.80 4.92 -14.25
CA TRP A 183 -18.21 4.55 -14.22
C TRP A 183 -19.08 5.55 -14.97
N GLN A 184 -19.98 5.07 -15.83
CA GLN A 184 -21.00 5.87 -16.51
C GLN A 184 -22.39 5.52 -15.99
N GLY A 185 -22.84 6.24 -14.95
CA GLY A 185 -24.11 6.03 -14.28
C GLY A 185 -25.33 6.60 -15.01
N GLY A 186 -25.14 7.59 -15.88
CA GLY A 186 -26.20 8.27 -16.63
C GLY A 186 -26.63 7.57 -17.92
N GLU A 187 -26.04 6.43 -18.28
CA GLU A 187 -26.50 5.66 -19.44
C GLU A 187 -27.88 5.04 -19.16
N VAL A 188 -28.90 5.51 -19.91
CA VAL A 188 -30.33 5.21 -19.70
C VAL A 188 -30.67 3.72 -19.78
N THR A 189 -29.95 2.94 -20.60
CA THR A 189 -30.27 1.52 -20.82
C THR A 189 -29.50 0.58 -19.90
N LYS A 190 -28.22 0.83 -19.65
CA LYS A 190 -27.40 0.03 -18.73
C LYS A 190 -26.13 0.79 -18.32
N PRO A 191 -26.00 1.17 -17.04
CA PRO A 191 -24.75 1.71 -16.52
C PRO A 191 -23.57 0.78 -16.77
N ARG A 192 -22.44 1.34 -17.19
CA ARG A 192 -21.25 0.54 -17.56
C ARG A 192 -19.96 1.27 -17.23
N PHE A 193 -18.89 0.49 -17.23
CA PHE A 193 -17.52 1.03 -17.22
C PHE A 193 -17.07 1.40 -18.63
N THR A 194 -16.30 2.48 -18.71
CA THR A 194 -15.60 2.94 -19.92
C THR A 194 -14.18 3.37 -19.58
N GLN A 195 -13.39 3.72 -20.59
CA GLN A 195 -12.02 4.23 -20.38
C GLN A 195 -11.13 3.24 -19.62
N TYR A 196 -11.22 1.96 -19.95
CA TYR A 196 -10.48 0.93 -19.25
C TYR A 196 -8.97 1.12 -19.41
N PHE A 197 -8.27 1.06 -18.28
CA PHE A 197 -6.81 1.14 -18.21
C PHE A 197 -6.15 -0.14 -18.72
N ARG A 198 -5.00 0.02 -19.38
CA ARG A 198 -4.11 -1.08 -19.76
C ARG A 198 -2.74 -0.89 -19.13
N GLY A 199 -2.31 -1.85 -18.33
CA GLY A 199 -1.03 -1.80 -17.67
C GLY A 199 -1.03 -2.54 -16.35
N SER A 200 -0.21 -2.07 -15.42
CA SER A 200 -0.13 -2.60 -14.07
C SER A 200 -0.03 -1.47 -13.06
N LEU A 201 -0.74 -1.62 -11.95
CA LEU A 201 -0.74 -0.68 -10.82
C LEU A 201 -0.32 -1.43 -9.56
N SER A 202 0.35 -0.73 -8.66
CA SER A 202 0.64 -1.22 -7.31
C SER A 202 0.61 -0.08 -6.30
N GLY A 203 0.04 -0.33 -5.13
CA GLY A 203 -0.02 0.63 -4.02
C GLY A 203 -0.76 1.92 -4.36
N LEU A 204 -1.90 1.83 -5.06
CA LEU A 204 -2.72 2.99 -5.37
C LEU A 204 -3.43 3.47 -4.11
N THR A 205 -3.03 4.65 -3.62
CA THR A 205 -3.52 5.22 -2.36
C THR A 205 -4.10 6.61 -2.55
N ILE A 206 -5.05 6.97 -1.68
CA ILE A 206 -5.57 8.33 -1.53
C ILE A 206 -5.46 8.75 -0.07
N ARG A 207 -4.92 9.94 0.19
CA ARG A 207 -4.82 10.54 1.52
C ARG A 207 -5.60 11.86 1.59
N PRO A 208 -6.85 11.86 2.06
CA PRO A 208 -7.61 13.09 2.28
C PRO A 208 -7.02 13.94 3.42
N GLY A 209 -7.13 15.26 3.31
CA GLY A 209 -6.83 16.24 4.35
C GLY A 209 -5.36 16.60 4.52
N LYS A 210 -4.45 15.96 3.77
CA LYS A 210 -3.01 16.17 3.92
C LYS A 210 -2.25 15.83 2.65
N ILE A 211 -1.21 16.63 2.37
CA ILE A 211 -0.24 16.37 1.30
C ILE A 211 1.00 15.63 1.80
N GLU A 212 1.63 14.84 0.93
CA GLU A 212 2.92 14.22 1.22
C GLU A 212 4.07 15.21 1.10
N SER A 213 5.03 15.15 2.04
CA SER A 213 6.19 16.03 2.00
C SER A 213 7.22 15.55 0.97
N GLN A 214 7.98 16.49 0.38
CA GLN A 214 9.08 16.14 -0.52
C GLN A 214 10.04 15.11 0.07
N LYS A 215 10.33 15.21 1.38
CA LYS A 215 11.19 14.26 2.09
C LYS A 215 10.63 12.83 2.04
N VAL A 216 9.32 12.66 2.22
CA VAL A 216 8.66 11.35 2.15
C VAL A 216 8.65 10.83 0.71
N ILE A 217 8.34 11.70 -0.26
CA ILE A 217 8.31 11.36 -1.69
C ILE A 217 9.69 10.89 -2.17
N SER A 218 10.75 11.64 -1.87
CA SER A 218 12.13 11.25 -2.20
C SER A 218 12.55 9.97 -1.47
N CYS A 219 12.07 9.75 -0.24
CA CYS A 219 12.40 8.56 0.52
C CYS A 219 11.79 7.28 -0.07
N LEU A 220 10.58 7.36 -0.63
CA LEU A 220 9.92 6.21 -1.26
C LEU A 220 10.69 5.67 -2.46
N GLN A 221 11.43 6.52 -3.17
CA GLN A 221 12.32 6.15 -4.27
C GLN A 221 13.70 5.70 -3.79
N ALA A 222 14.38 6.53 -2.98
CA ALA A 222 15.83 6.44 -2.79
C ALA A 222 16.27 5.95 -1.40
N CYS A 223 15.44 6.01 -0.35
CA CYS A 223 15.87 5.56 0.99
C CYS A 223 16.14 4.06 1.09
N LYS A 224 15.71 3.28 0.10
CA LYS A 224 15.58 1.83 0.21
C LYS A 224 16.77 1.06 -0.32
N GLU A 225 17.42 1.55 -1.36
CA GLU A 225 18.56 0.88 -1.98
C GLU A 225 19.36 1.90 -2.78
N GLY A 226 20.67 1.97 -2.59
CA GLY A 226 21.51 2.93 -3.29
C GLY A 226 22.96 2.95 -2.80
N LEU A 227 23.71 3.93 -3.30
CA LEU A 227 25.02 4.30 -2.81
C LEU A 227 24.87 5.32 -1.69
N ASP A 228 25.69 5.19 -0.66
CA ASP A 228 25.78 6.12 0.46
C ASP A 228 27.23 6.38 0.82
N ILE A 229 27.50 7.50 1.48
CA ILE A 229 28.81 7.82 2.02
C ILE A 229 28.72 7.76 3.54
N ASN A 230 29.35 6.74 4.13
CA ASN A 230 29.40 6.58 5.57
C ASN A 230 30.12 7.79 6.20
N SER A 231 29.41 8.49 7.09
CA SER A 231 29.92 9.64 7.86
C SER A 231 30.38 10.81 6.98
N LEU A 232 29.43 11.53 6.36
CA LEU A 232 29.67 12.80 5.65
C LEU A 232 30.53 13.80 6.42
N GLU A 233 30.41 13.84 7.75
CA GLU A 233 31.19 14.74 8.63
C GLU A 233 32.69 14.46 8.59
N SER A 234 33.08 13.26 8.16
CA SER A 234 34.47 12.84 8.02
C SER A 234 35.02 13.04 6.61
N LEU A 235 34.20 13.47 5.65
CA LEU A 235 34.70 13.84 4.32
C LEU A 235 35.49 15.13 4.43
N ASP A 236 36.64 15.18 3.74
CA ASP A 236 37.35 16.43 3.60
C ASP A 236 36.46 17.45 2.87
N LYS A 237 36.42 18.68 3.37
CA LYS A 237 35.65 19.78 2.79
C LYS A 237 36.10 20.14 1.37
N SER A 238 37.30 19.69 0.96
CA SER A 238 37.81 19.86 -0.40
C SER A 238 37.13 18.93 -1.42
N ILE A 239 36.44 17.87 -0.98
CA ILE A 239 35.76 16.93 -1.87
C ILE A 239 34.34 17.42 -2.12
N LYS A 240 34.03 17.71 -3.39
CA LYS A 240 32.65 17.92 -3.84
C LYS A 240 32.09 16.57 -4.24
N PHE A 241 30.83 16.32 -3.89
CA PHE A 241 30.15 15.11 -4.33
C PHE A 241 28.68 15.40 -4.62
N HIS A 242 28.09 14.61 -5.52
CA HIS A 242 26.67 14.64 -5.79
C HIS A 242 26.15 13.24 -6.11
N PHE A 243 24.97 12.94 -5.58
CA PHE A 243 24.19 11.77 -5.98
C PHE A 243 23.18 12.16 -7.04
N ASN A 244 22.88 11.25 -7.96
CA ASN A 244 21.66 11.39 -8.77
C ASN A 244 20.41 11.18 -7.89
N PRO A 245 19.21 11.61 -8.33
CA PRO A 245 17.98 11.47 -7.55
C PRO A 245 17.67 10.03 -7.08
N ALA A 246 18.03 9.04 -7.89
CA ALA A 246 17.84 7.62 -7.55
C ALA A 246 18.92 7.03 -6.62
N GLN A 247 19.91 7.83 -6.20
CA GLN A 247 21.08 7.41 -5.40
C GLN A 247 21.83 6.19 -5.99
N SER A 248 21.78 5.98 -7.29
CA SER A 248 22.47 4.90 -8.00
C SER A 248 23.80 5.34 -8.64
N ILE A 249 24.02 6.65 -8.76
CA ILE A 249 25.23 7.26 -9.31
C ILE A 249 25.74 8.28 -8.30
N LEU A 250 27.03 8.16 -7.96
CA LEU A 250 27.76 9.08 -7.12
C LEU A 250 28.93 9.64 -7.93
N VAL A 251 28.99 10.95 -8.05
CA VAL A 251 30.11 11.65 -8.68
C VAL A 251 30.85 12.44 -7.60
N MET A 252 32.17 12.28 -7.55
CA MET A 252 33.05 13.00 -6.65
C MET A 252 34.10 13.78 -7.45
N GLU A 253 34.41 14.98 -7.00
CA GLU A 253 35.41 15.88 -7.57
C GLU A 253 36.31 16.40 -6.45
N GLY A 254 37.61 16.36 -6.68
CA GLY A 254 38.61 16.80 -5.71
C GLY A 254 39.97 16.96 -6.37
N GLU A 255 40.81 17.83 -5.79
CA GLU A 255 42.13 18.17 -6.33
C GLU A 255 43.25 17.30 -5.74
N ASP A 256 43.06 16.79 -4.52
CA ASP A 256 44.05 15.98 -3.81
C ASP A 256 43.76 14.47 -3.92
N LEU A 257 44.78 13.72 -4.32
CA LEU A 257 44.68 12.27 -4.56
C LEU A 257 44.47 11.46 -3.29
N GLU A 258 45.11 11.84 -2.18
CA GLU A 258 44.99 11.11 -0.91
C GLU A 258 43.57 11.28 -0.33
N ASN A 259 43.05 12.50 -0.38
CA ASN A 259 41.68 12.83 0.01
C ASN A 259 40.65 12.12 -0.86
N MET A 260 40.86 12.06 -2.19
CA MET A 260 39.98 11.32 -3.09
C MET A 260 39.97 9.82 -2.78
N ASN A 261 41.14 9.22 -2.53
CA ASN A 261 41.25 7.81 -2.14
C ASN A 261 40.55 7.53 -0.80
N ALA A 262 40.67 8.44 0.17
CA ALA A 262 39.96 8.33 1.45
C ALA A 262 38.44 8.48 1.29
N ALA A 263 37.97 9.35 0.40
CA ALA A 263 36.54 9.55 0.13
C ALA A 263 35.91 8.32 -0.55
N VAL A 264 36.54 7.78 -1.60
CA VAL A 264 36.01 6.60 -2.33
C VAL A 264 35.89 5.38 -1.42
N ARG A 265 36.80 5.20 -0.45
CA ARG A 265 36.73 4.09 0.53
C ARG A 265 35.52 4.17 1.48
N LYS A 266 34.86 5.33 1.58
CA LYS A 266 33.68 5.52 2.43
C LYS A 266 32.37 5.26 1.70
N VAL A 267 32.43 5.03 0.39
CA VAL A 267 31.24 4.69 -0.41
C VAL A 267 30.80 3.28 -0.06
N SER A 268 29.54 3.15 0.32
CA SER A 268 28.89 1.89 0.63
C SER A 268 27.65 1.70 -0.20
N TYR A 269 27.40 0.45 -0.60
CA TYR A 269 26.08 0.03 -1.03
C TYR A 269 25.21 -0.17 0.22
N ILE A 270 24.04 0.45 0.24
CA ILE A 270 23.05 0.29 1.30
C ILE A 270 21.76 -0.29 0.72
N ASN A 271 21.12 -1.17 1.47
CA ASN A 271 19.77 -1.63 1.19
C ASN A 271 19.01 -1.73 2.51
N SER A 272 18.06 -0.82 2.73
CA SER A 272 17.24 -0.75 3.93
C SER A 272 15.89 -1.45 3.76
N ARG A 273 15.64 -2.10 2.61
CA ARG A 273 14.44 -2.91 2.40
C ARG A 273 14.45 -4.07 3.38
N GLN A 274 13.30 -4.31 3.99
CA GLN A 274 13.07 -5.45 4.87
C GLN A 274 13.19 -6.79 4.13
N PHE A 275 12.74 -6.81 2.86
CA PHE A 275 12.91 -7.93 1.94
C PHE A 275 13.57 -7.41 0.65
N PRO A 276 14.90 -7.34 0.61
CA PRO A 276 15.63 -6.89 -0.58
C PRO A 276 15.33 -7.77 -1.80
N THR A 277 15.20 -7.13 -2.97
CA THR A 277 15.09 -7.86 -4.24
C THR A 277 16.43 -8.55 -4.54
N ALA A 278 16.43 -9.87 -4.46
CA ALA A 278 17.59 -10.70 -4.70
C ALA A 278 18.16 -10.47 -6.11
N GLY A 279 19.48 -10.56 -6.24
CA GLY A 279 20.13 -10.49 -7.54
C GLY A 279 21.45 -9.73 -7.54
N ILE A 280 21.97 -9.53 -8.74
CA ILE A 280 23.27 -8.93 -9.01
C ILE A 280 23.08 -7.43 -9.27
N ARG A 281 23.80 -6.58 -8.52
CA ARG A 281 23.98 -5.16 -8.83
C ARG A 281 25.37 -4.97 -9.41
N ARG A 282 25.44 -4.54 -10.67
CA ARG A 282 26.71 -4.23 -11.33
C ARG A 282 27.12 -2.82 -10.92
N LEU A 283 28.34 -2.69 -10.42
CA LEU A 283 28.97 -1.43 -10.08
C LEU A 283 30.05 -1.15 -11.12
N HIS A 284 30.10 0.10 -11.58
CA HIS A 284 31.10 0.57 -12.52
C HIS A 284 31.69 1.87 -11.95
N ILE A 285 33.02 1.91 -11.84
CA ILE A 285 33.76 3.08 -11.38
C ILE A 285 34.64 3.52 -12.53
N SER A 286 34.40 4.73 -13.02
CA SER A 286 35.24 5.40 -14.00
C SER A 286 35.84 6.67 -13.40
N THR A 287 37.02 7.07 -13.86
CA THR A 287 37.72 8.24 -13.32
C THR A 287 38.32 9.06 -14.44
N VAL A 288 38.07 10.37 -14.40
CA VAL A 288 38.63 11.35 -15.34
C VAL A 288 39.59 12.24 -14.58
N VAL A 289 40.84 12.30 -15.03
CA VAL A 289 41.87 13.16 -14.42
C VAL A 289 42.11 14.35 -15.34
N GLN A 290 42.01 15.56 -14.78
CA GLN A 290 42.38 16.80 -15.46
C GLN A 290 43.73 17.26 -14.95
N CYS A 291 44.74 17.31 -15.83
CA CYS A 291 46.07 17.81 -15.49
C CYS A 291 46.29 19.16 -16.17
N PHE A 292 47.02 20.04 -15.49
CA PHE A 292 47.37 21.37 -16.00
C PHE A 292 48.83 21.35 -16.45
N GLY A 293 49.12 21.73 -17.72
CA GLY A 293 50.48 21.84 -18.25
C GLY A 293 50.80 20.88 -19.41
N GLU A 294 52.09 20.69 -19.71
CA GLU A 294 52.59 19.73 -20.72
C GLU A 294 52.78 18.30 -20.18
N ASP A 295 52.44 18.05 -18.92
CA ASP A 295 52.62 16.75 -18.28
C ASP A 295 51.61 15.70 -18.79
N THR A 296 52.09 14.46 -18.98
CA THR A 296 51.23 13.34 -19.35
C THR A 296 50.29 12.98 -18.19
N CYS A 297 48.98 13.12 -18.43
CA CYS A 297 47.98 12.71 -17.44
C CYS A 297 48.05 11.21 -17.13
N ILE A 298 47.90 10.89 -15.85
CA ILE A 298 47.66 9.53 -15.40
C ILE A 298 46.31 9.03 -15.95
N THR A 299 46.31 7.82 -16.51
CA THR A 299 45.08 7.14 -16.92
C THR A 299 44.72 6.14 -15.83
N ILE A 300 43.50 6.21 -15.34
CA ILE A 300 42.98 5.28 -14.33
C ILE A 300 42.01 4.34 -15.05
N PRO A 301 42.24 3.02 -15.03
CA PRO A 301 41.36 2.06 -15.69
C PRO A 301 40.01 2.00 -14.97
N ASP A 302 38.95 1.77 -15.74
CA ASP A 302 37.63 1.52 -15.18
C ASP A 302 37.62 0.23 -14.35
N ILE A 303 36.82 0.23 -13.29
CA ILE A 303 36.66 -0.92 -12.40
C ILE A 303 35.21 -1.38 -12.47
N ASP A 304 35.02 -2.64 -12.86
CA ASP A 304 33.75 -3.34 -12.78
C ASP A 304 33.71 -4.23 -11.54
N ALA A 305 32.65 -4.10 -10.73
CA ALA A 305 32.42 -4.89 -9.54
C ALA A 305 30.96 -5.34 -9.47
N VAL A 306 30.68 -6.27 -8.56
CA VAL A 306 29.33 -6.79 -8.34
C VAL A 306 29.02 -6.83 -6.86
N VAL A 307 27.84 -6.33 -6.49
CA VAL A 307 27.21 -6.59 -5.20
C VAL A 307 26.13 -7.65 -5.41
N MET A 308 26.21 -8.73 -4.64
CA MET A 308 25.23 -9.80 -4.67
C MET A 308 24.26 -9.66 -3.50
N VAL A 309 23.00 -9.36 -3.81
CA VAL A 309 21.92 -9.34 -2.84
C VAL A 309 21.34 -10.75 -2.76
N LEU A 310 21.51 -11.39 -1.60
CA LEU A 310 21.00 -12.75 -1.36
C LEU A 310 19.48 -12.74 -1.21
N GLN A 311 18.85 -13.89 -1.51
CA GLN A 311 17.42 -14.08 -1.28
C GLN A 311 17.11 -13.89 0.21
N PRO A 312 16.20 -12.97 0.58
CA PRO A 312 15.79 -12.83 1.97
C PRO A 312 14.99 -14.06 2.41
N SER A 313 15.14 -14.44 3.68
CA SER A 313 14.29 -15.46 4.29
C SER A 313 12.86 -14.95 4.38
N GLU A 314 11.90 -15.78 3.96
CA GLU A 314 10.47 -15.44 4.04
C GLU A 314 10.00 -15.51 5.50
N PRO A 315 9.22 -14.52 5.97
CA PRO A 315 8.67 -14.51 7.31
C PRO A 315 7.51 -15.49 7.39
N ARG A 316 7.40 -16.17 8.53
CA ARG A 316 6.27 -17.04 8.86
C ARG A 316 5.56 -16.47 10.07
N ILE A 317 4.39 -15.89 9.81
CA ILE A 317 3.48 -15.41 10.84
C ILE A 317 2.76 -16.63 11.44
N THR A 318 2.81 -16.76 12.76
CA THR A 318 2.15 -17.84 13.49
C THR A 318 1.25 -17.23 14.55
N ILE A 319 -0.03 -17.57 14.49
CA ILE A 319 -1.05 -17.22 15.46
C ILE A 319 -1.30 -18.43 16.34
N THR A 320 -1.23 -18.22 17.65
CA THR A 320 -1.51 -19.22 18.68
C THR A 320 -2.46 -18.66 19.72
N GLY A 321 -3.17 -19.54 20.43
CA GLY A 321 -4.13 -19.15 21.46
C GLY A 321 -5.07 -20.30 21.80
N VAL A 322 -6.11 -20.00 22.58
CA VAL A 322 -7.15 -20.98 22.91
C VAL A 322 -8.08 -21.20 21.71
N GLU A 323 -8.15 -22.44 21.21
CA GLU A 323 -8.95 -22.79 20.03
C GLU A 323 -10.41 -23.15 20.36
N ARG A 324 -10.74 -23.42 21.63
CA ARG A 324 -12.09 -23.83 22.05
C ARG A 324 -12.54 -23.14 23.32
N LEU A 325 -13.72 -22.53 23.28
CA LEU A 325 -14.38 -21.89 24.40
C LEU A 325 -15.70 -22.61 24.68
N ASN A 326 -15.82 -23.20 25.87
CA ASN A 326 -17.08 -23.73 26.36
C ASN A 326 -17.76 -22.68 27.23
N ARG A 327 -18.96 -22.25 26.86
CA ARG A 327 -19.73 -21.24 27.61
C ARG A 327 -21.17 -21.70 27.82
N PRO A 328 -21.76 -21.50 29.00
CA PRO A 328 -23.18 -21.71 29.21
C PRO A 328 -23.99 -20.64 28.47
N ALA A 329 -25.21 -20.99 28.03
CA ALA A 329 -26.09 -20.06 27.32
C ALA A 329 -26.42 -18.78 28.14
N SER A 330 -26.31 -18.80 29.47
CA SER A 330 -26.45 -17.63 30.34
C SER A 330 -25.38 -16.56 30.10
N ASP A 331 -24.13 -16.99 29.84
CA ASP A 331 -22.98 -16.09 29.72
C ASP A 331 -23.04 -15.29 28.42
N LEU A 332 -23.73 -15.82 27.41
CA LEU A 332 -23.96 -15.14 26.13
C LEU A 332 -25.12 -14.13 26.20
N ARG A 333 -26.04 -14.25 27.17
CA ARG A 333 -27.23 -13.39 27.31
C ARG A 333 -26.98 -12.07 28.05
N THR A 334 -25.96 -12.03 28.90
CA THR A 334 -25.66 -10.83 29.69
C THR A 334 -24.98 -9.80 28.78
N PRO A 335 -25.20 -8.46 28.94
CA PRO A 335 -24.37 -7.45 28.28
C PRO A 335 -22.92 -7.60 28.78
N GLY A 336 -22.16 -8.48 28.13
CA GLY A 336 -21.10 -9.26 28.78
C GLY A 336 -20.47 -10.32 27.89
N VAL A 337 -20.16 -10.01 26.61
CA VAL A 337 -18.74 -9.81 26.25
C VAL A 337 -17.98 -11.15 26.15
N LEU A 338 -18.40 -12.09 25.29
CA LEU A 338 -17.49 -13.20 25.00
C LEU A 338 -16.32 -12.67 24.17
N ALA A 339 -15.21 -12.35 24.85
CA ALA A 339 -13.96 -12.03 24.19
C ALA A 339 -13.43 -13.31 23.53
N LEU A 340 -13.33 -13.27 22.20
CA LEU A 340 -13.01 -14.46 21.40
C LEU A 340 -11.56 -14.89 21.59
N PHE A 341 -10.64 -13.92 21.63
CA PHE A 341 -9.20 -14.17 21.44
C PHE A 341 -8.35 -13.74 22.65
N GLN A 342 -8.79 -14.01 23.89
CA GLN A 342 -8.14 -13.50 25.11
C GLN A 342 -6.65 -13.85 25.24
N ASP A 343 -6.27 -15.09 24.86
CA ASP A 343 -4.90 -15.61 24.96
C ASP A 343 -4.18 -15.64 23.60
N LEU A 344 -4.55 -14.73 22.70
CA LEU A 344 -3.97 -14.66 21.36
C LEU A 344 -2.51 -14.22 21.40
N HIS A 345 -1.63 -14.95 20.74
CA HIS A 345 -0.24 -14.56 20.49
C HIS A 345 0.07 -14.63 19.00
N ILE A 346 0.67 -13.57 18.47
CA ILE A 346 1.08 -13.43 17.07
C ILE A 346 2.59 -13.24 17.05
N ILE A 347 3.29 -14.21 16.47
CA ILE A 347 4.75 -14.22 16.38
C ILE A 347 5.12 -14.33 14.90
N SER A 348 6.16 -13.63 14.46
CA SER A 348 6.72 -13.84 13.14
C SER A 348 8.18 -14.24 13.21
N THR A 349 8.52 -15.25 12.42
CA THR A 349 9.83 -15.90 12.47
C THR A 349 10.40 -16.07 11.08
N VAL A 350 11.72 -16.00 10.95
CA VAL A 350 12.41 -16.39 9.71
C VAL A 350 13.28 -17.61 9.95
N THR A 351 13.45 -18.40 8.89
CA THR A 351 14.44 -19.46 8.87
C THR A 351 15.74 -18.88 8.33
N ARG A 352 16.78 -18.80 9.18
CA ARG A 352 18.09 -18.37 8.71
C ARG A 352 18.76 -19.54 7.97
N ALA A 353 19.03 -19.37 6.68
CA ALA A 353 19.92 -20.26 5.97
C ALA A 353 21.35 -19.91 6.38
N ASP A 354 22.03 -20.80 7.09
CA ASP A 354 23.41 -20.58 7.53
C ASP A 354 24.35 -20.40 6.32
N ALA A 355 24.72 -19.16 6.02
CA ALA A 355 25.71 -18.83 4.99
C ALA A 355 27.16 -19.25 5.36
N THR A 356 27.36 -20.00 6.45
CA THR A 356 28.69 -20.41 6.94
C THR A 356 28.83 -21.90 7.27
N ALA A 357 27.88 -22.75 6.87
CA ALA A 357 27.98 -24.20 7.11
C ALA A 357 28.79 -24.92 6.00
N HIS A 358 30.10 -24.69 5.94
CA HIS A 358 31.00 -25.71 5.43
C HIS A 358 31.23 -26.77 6.51
N ASN A 359 30.73 -27.98 6.23
CA ASN A 359 30.99 -29.24 6.93
C ASN A 359 30.49 -29.36 8.37
N THR A 360 29.26 -29.88 8.55
CA THR A 360 28.93 -31.16 9.25
C THR A 360 27.47 -31.16 9.71
N ALA A 361 26.77 -32.27 9.40
CA ALA A 361 25.50 -32.75 9.95
C ALA A 361 24.31 -31.79 10.10
N HIS A 362 23.17 -32.19 9.50
CA HIS A 362 21.84 -31.58 9.62
C HIS A 362 21.54 -31.03 11.04
N ARG A 363 21.62 -29.71 11.20
CA ARG A 363 20.91 -28.99 12.25
C ARG A 363 19.67 -28.34 11.63
N PRO A 364 18.48 -28.49 12.24
CA PRO A 364 17.32 -27.70 11.83
C PRO A 364 17.66 -26.22 12.03
N GLY A 365 17.42 -25.41 11.00
CA GLY A 365 17.75 -23.98 10.99
C GLY A 365 17.17 -23.27 12.22
N VAL A 366 17.95 -22.36 12.80
CA VAL A 366 17.51 -21.56 13.95
C VAL A 366 16.37 -20.64 13.48
N LEU A 367 15.22 -20.77 14.13
CA LEU A 367 14.10 -19.82 13.97
C LEU A 367 14.44 -18.57 14.79
N GLU A 368 14.57 -17.43 14.13
CA GLU A 368 14.77 -16.15 14.78
C GLU A 368 13.45 -15.37 14.72
N GLU A 369 12.98 -14.91 15.88
CA GLU A 369 11.81 -14.03 15.96
C GLU A 369 12.21 -12.65 15.46
N ILE A 370 11.39 -12.08 14.59
CA ILE A 370 11.62 -10.73 14.09
C ILE A 370 10.41 -9.86 14.41
N ILE A 371 10.71 -8.62 14.80
CA ILE A 371 9.71 -7.59 15.00
C ILE A 371 9.26 -7.07 13.63
N HIS A 372 8.05 -7.46 13.26
CA HIS A 372 7.41 -7.10 12.00
C HIS A 372 6.09 -6.36 12.27
N ASN A 373 5.66 -5.56 11.28
CA ASN A 373 4.38 -4.88 11.33
C ASN A 373 3.37 -5.69 10.51
N LEU A 374 2.15 -5.82 11.00
CA LEU A 374 1.05 -6.36 10.24
C LEU A 374 0.35 -5.22 9.50
N ASP A 375 -0.33 -5.55 8.40
CA ASP A 375 -1.19 -4.61 7.66
C ASP A 375 -2.68 -4.90 7.85
N TYR A 376 -3.02 -6.13 8.20
CA TYR A 376 -4.40 -6.58 8.21
C TYR A 376 -4.58 -7.86 9.03
N CYS A 377 -5.69 -7.97 9.75
CA CYS A 377 -6.18 -9.21 10.36
C CYS A 377 -7.68 -9.35 10.16
N ASP A 378 -8.10 -10.54 9.73
CA ASP A 378 -9.48 -10.90 9.44
C ASP A 378 -10.01 -11.92 10.44
N VAL A 379 -11.16 -11.61 11.05
CA VAL A 379 -11.98 -12.54 11.83
C VAL A 379 -13.19 -12.94 10.97
N LEU A 380 -13.09 -14.07 10.30
CA LEU A 380 -14.14 -14.62 9.45
C LEU A 380 -15.09 -15.51 10.25
N VAL A 381 -16.38 -15.38 10.02
CA VAL A 381 -17.41 -16.27 10.58
C VAL A 381 -17.52 -17.50 9.70
N LEU A 382 -17.37 -18.69 10.30
CA LEU A 382 -17.48 -19.96 9.58
C LEU A 382 -18.89 -20.52 9.70
N GLY A 383 -19.43 -20.99 8.56
CA GLY A 383 -20.80 -21.51 8.45
C GLY A 383 -21.76 -20.45 7.92
N GLU A 384 -22.95 -20.36 8.52
CA GLU A 384 -23.94 -19.33 8.17
C GLU A 384 -23.43 -17.95 8.62
N GLU A 385 -23.78 -16.89 7.89
CA GLU A 385 -23.47 -15.52 8.30
C GLU A 385 -24.17 -15.15 9.62
N LEU A 386 -23.66 -14.13 10.31
CA LEU A 386 -24.28 -13.62 11.53
C LEU A 386 -25.67 -13.09 11.23
N SER A 387 -26.66 -13.57 11.98
CA SER A 387 -28.05 -13.13 11.83
C SER A 387 -28.22 -11.70 12.35
N PRO A 388 -28.55 -10.70 11.49
CA PRO A 388 -28.71 -9.32 11.94
C PRO A 388 -29.80 -9.20 13.01
N GLY A 389 -29.43 -8.69 14.19
CA GLY A 389 -30.33 -8.56 15.36
C GLY A 389 -30.36 -9.76 16.30
N GLN A 390 -29.66 -10.85 15.98
CA GLN A 390 -29.46 -11.99 16.89
C GLN A 390 -28.00 -12.23 17.26
N GLU A 391 -27.08 -11.90 16.34
CA GLU A 391 -25.65 -12.04 16.56
C GLU A 391 -24.92 -10.78 16.08
N SER A 392 -23.81 -10.45 16.74
CA SER A 392 -22.89 -9.41 16.26
C SER A 392 -21.46 -9.67 16.72
N LEU A 393 -20.51 -9.15 15.93
CA LEU A 393 -19.13 -8.92 16.36
C LEU A 393 -18.96 -7.42 16.63
N GLU A 394 -18.40 -7.10 17.79
CA GLU A 394 -18.16 -5.72 18.19
C GLU A 394 -16.74 -5.51 18.70
N LEU A 395 -16.21 -4.34 18.38
CA LEU A 395 -14.93 -3.81 18.84
C LEU A 395 -15.14 -2.34 19.18
N GLN A 396 -14.76 -1.93 20.38
CA GLN A 396 -14.94 -0.54 20.80
C GLN A 396 -13.91 0.35 20.12
N ARG A 397 -14.35 1.48 19.56
CA ARG A 397 -13.45 2.45 18.90
C ARG A 397 -12.35 2.99 19.82
N SER A 398 -12.57 2.99 21.14
CA SER A 398 -11.55 3.37 22.12
C SER A 398 -10.30 2.48 22.07
N GLU A 399 -10.43 1.22 21.68
CA GLU A 399 -9.31 0.27 21.61
C GLU A 399 -8.35 0.59 20.45
N LEU A 400 -8.88 1.25 19.41
CA LEU A 400 -8.13 1.68 18.22
C LEU A 400 -7.44 3.03 18.43
N LEU A 401 -7.83 3.82 19.44
CA LEU A 401 -7.26 5.14 19.69
C LEU A 401 -5.75 5.06 19.99
N GLY A 402 -4.98 5.94 19.34
CA GLY A 402 -3.53 5.99 19.47
C GLY A 402 -2.78 4.87 18.74
N LYS A 403 -3.50 4.00 18.00
CA LYS A 403 -2.93 2.98 17.12
C LYS A 403 -3.21 3.38 15.67
N HIS A 404 -2.38 2.92 14.73
CA HIS A 404 -2.60 3.17 13.30
C HIS A 404 -3.56 2.16 12.69
N LEU A 405 -4.61 1.80 13.42
CA LEU A 405 -5.55 0.74 13.09
C LEU A 405 -6.98 1.27 13.00
N ASP A 406 -7.74 0.70 12.08
CA ASP A 406 -9.18 0.87 11.96
C ASP A 406 -9.86 -0.50 11.84
N ALA A 407 -11.18 -0.54 11.98
CA ALA A 407 -11.92 -1.79 11.88
C ALA A 407 -13.30 -1.63 11.25
N THR A 408 -13.67 -2.62 10.45
CA THR A 408 -15.01 -2.75 9.85
C THR A 408 -15.64 -4.07 10.24
N ASN A 409 -16.96 -4.08 10.41
CA ASN A 409 -17.74 -5.26 10.73
C ASN A 409 -18.79 -5.53 9.65
N SER A 410 -19.09 -6.80 9.44
CA SER A 410 -20.09 -7.30 8.51
C SER A 410 -20.81 -8.52 9.09
N THR A 411 -21.79 -9.06 8.36
CA THR A 411 -22.42 -10.34 8.69
C THR A 411 -21.48 -11.53 8.47
N SER A 412 -20.47 -11.38 7.62
CA SER A 412 -19.46 -12.41 7.34
C SER A 412 -18.27 -12.38 8.30
N GLY A 413 -18.06 -11.30 9.06
CA GLY A 413 -16.90 -11.20 9.94
C GLY A 413 -16.57 -9.78 10.40
N MET A 414 -15.32 -9.62 10.84
CA MET A 414 -14.73 -8.34 11.22
C MET A 414 -13.31 -8.26 10.70
N SER A 415 -12.93 -7.10 10.22
CA SER A 415 -11.63 -6.85 9.62
C SER A 415 -10.96 -5.69 10.32
N ILE A 416 -9.73 -5.89 10.77
CA ILE A 416 -8.91 -4.89 11.46
C ILE A 416 -7.70 -4.60 10.57
N TYR A 417 -7.51 -3.35 10.18
CA TYR A 417 -6.57 -2.99 9.13
C TYR A 417 -5.80 -1.71 9.45
N GLY A 418 -4.58 -1.62 8.90
CA GLY A 418 -3.64 -0.53 9.13
C GLY A 418 -2.25 -1.03 9.49
N VAL A 419 -1.20 -0.27 9.17
CA VAL A 419 0.18 -0.73 9.40
C VAL A 419 0.60 -0.45 10.84
N ASP A 420 0.67 -1.50 11.67
CA ASP A 420 1.08 -1.39 13.07
C ASP A 420 1.79 -2.67 13.58
N SER A 421 2.39 -2.59 14.76
CA SER A 421 3.08 -3.69 15.43
C SER A 421 2.16 -4.87 15.75
N MET A 422 2.72 -6.09 15.74
CA MET A 422 2.02 -7.32 16.17
C MET A 422 1.43 -7.19 17.58
N SER A 423 2.13 -6.52 18.52
CA SER A 423 1.63 -6.27 19.86
C SER A 423 0.39 -5.38 19.90
N ASN A 424 0.30 -4.37 19.04
CA ASN A 424 -0.89 -3.52 18.96
C ASN A 424 -2.07 -4.29 18.36
N TYR A 425 -1.82 -5.12 17.34
CA TYR A 425 -2.82 -6.04 16.81
C TYR A 425 -3.33 -7.04 17.86
N GLU A 426 -2.43 -7.68 18.62
CA GLU A 426 -2.82 -8.57 19.73
C GLU A 426 -3.73 -7.85 20.73
N GLN A 427 -3.35 -6.64 21.17
CA GLN A 427 -4.14 -5.85 22.11
C GLN A 427 -5.55 -5.58 21.60
N VAL A 428 -5.68 -5.21 20.32
CA VAL A 428 -6.98 -4.90 19.70
C VAL A 428 -7.81 -6.16 19.48
N ILE A 429 -7.24 -7.23 18.93
CA ILE A 429 -7.97 -8.46 18.62
C ILE A 429 -8.46 -9.16 19.91
N ARG A 430 -7.69 -9.08 21.00
CA ARG A 430 -8.11 -9.55 22.33
C ARG A 430 -9.39 -8.86 22.84
N GLN A 431 -9.74 -7.69 22.30
CA GLN A 431 -10.97 -6.94 22.64
C GLN A 431 -12.15 -7.22 21.70
N VAL A 432 -12.00 -8.11 20.70
CA VAL A 432 -13.12 -8.50 19.82
C VAL A 432 -14.11 -9.36 20.60
N ARG A 433 -15.37 -8.93 20.60
CA ARG A 433 -16.45 -9.54 21.39
C ARG A 433 -17.53 -10.07 20.47
N TYR A 434 -17.98 -11.29 20.77
CA TYR A 434 -19.14 -11.90 20.15
C TYR A 434 -20.36 -11.79 21.07
N TYR A 435 -21.48 -11.38 20.49
CA TYR A 435 -22.78 -11.29 21.16
C TYR A 435 -23.78 -12.21 20.48
N ASN A 436 -24.62 -12.84 21.30
CA ASN A 436 -25.76 -13.62 20.84
C ASN A 436 -26.96 -13.42 21.76
N TRP A 437 -28.05 -12.83 21.25
CA TRP A 437 -29.27 -12.57 22.02
C TRP A 437 -30.20 -13.79 22.12
N ARG A 438 -29.92 -14.88 21.39
CA ARG A 438 -30.68 -16.15 21.40
C ARG A 438 -29.76 -17.38 21.45
N PRO A 439 -28.89 -17.51 22.47
CA PRO A 439 -27.85 -18.54 22.49
C PRO A 439 -28.39 -19.97 22.59
N GLU A 440 -29.65 -20.16 23.00
CA GLU A 440 -30.27 -21.50 23.07
C GLU A 440 -30.52 -22.12 21.69
N GLN A 441 -30.53 -21.30 20.64
CA GLN A 441 -30.77 -21.71 19.24
C GLN A 441 -29.50 -22.24 18.56
N ILE A 442 -28.32 -22.02 19.15
CA ILE A 442 -27.04 -22.47 18.60
C ILE A 442 -26.39 -23.50 19.54
N THR A 443 -25.70 -24.47 18.97
CA THR A 443 -24.86 -25.43 19.71
C THR A 443 -23.41 -25.03 19.69
N GLU A 444 -22.96 -24.42 18.60
CA GLU A 444 -21.59 -23.97 18.40
C GLU A 444 -21.55 -22.76 17.46
N ARG A 445 -20.49 -21.96 17.57
CA ARG A 445 -20.14 -20.93 16.59
C ARG A 445 -18.64 -20.96 16.32
N ARG A 446 -18.23 -20.80 15.06
CA ARG A 446 -16.83 -20.92 14.65
C ARG A 446 -16.33 -19.65 13.97
N PHE A 447 -15.12 -19.23 14.33
CA PHE A 447 -14.45 -18.05 13.80
C PHE A 447 -13.06 -18.44 13.31
N ARG A 448 -12.58 -17.81 12.24
CA ARG A 448 -11.22 -17.98 11.72
C ARG A 448 -10.51 -16.64 11.77
N LEU A 449 -9.36 -16.60 12.43
CA LEU A 449 -8.46 -15.47 12.43
C LEU A 449 -7.28 -15.71 11.49
N THR A 450 -7.03 -14.76 10.60
CA THR A 450 -5.85 -14.73 9.73
C THR A 450 -5.27 -13.32 9.73
N CYS A 451 -3.95 -13.19 9.82
CA CYS A 451 -3.26 -11.91 9.73
C CYS A 451 -2.27 -11.90 8.56
N SER A 452 -1.96 -10.71 8.05
CA SER A 452 -0.99 -10.55 6.98
C SER A 452 0.02 -9.44 7.18
N GLU A 453 1.10 -9.56 6.44
CA GLU A 453 2.17 -8.58 6.27
C GLU A 453 2.49 -8.39 4.77
N LEU A 454 3.00 -7.21 4.43
CA LEU A 454 3.32 -6.76 3.06
C LEU A 454 2.13 -6.80 2.10
N ASN A 455 1.02 -6.16 2.49
CA ASN A 455 -0.24 -6.11 1.77
C ASN A 455 -0.69 -7.52 1.34
N GLY A 456 -0.82 -8.44 2.31
CA GLY A 456 -1.34 -9.79 2.04
C GLY A 456 -0.37 -10.78 1.41
N ARG A 457 0.91 -10.39 1.17
CA ARG A 457 1.89 -11.31 0.58
C ARG A 457 2.24 -12.47 1.51
N TYR A 458 2.41 -12.19 2.79
CA TYR A 458 2.64 -13.22 3.80
C TYR A 458 1.43 -13.29 4.73
N THR A 459 0.84 -14.46 4.83
CA THR A 459 -0.33 -14.71 5.66
C THR A 459 0.04 -15.68 6.78
N SER A 460 -0.62 -15.52 7.92
CA SER A 460 -0.50 -16.45 9.03
C SER A 460 -1.13 -17.81 8.70
N ASN A 461 -0.92 -18.78 9.58
CA ASN A 461 -1.83 -19.92 9.66
C ASN A 461 -3.28 -19.48 9.88
N GLU A 462 -4.22 -20.34 9.48
CA GLU A 462 -5.64 -20.19 9.80
C GLU A 462 -5.89 -20.60 11.25
N PHE A 463 -6.05 -19.62 12.14
CA PHE A 463 -6.36 -19.89 13.54
C PHE A 463 -7.87 -20.00 13.72
N ASN A 464 -8.37 -21.22 13.93
CA ASN A 464 -9.81 -21.48 14.07
C ASN A 464 -10.21 -21.57 15.55
N LEU A 465 -11.19 -20.76 15.95
CA LEU A 465 -11.78 -20.75 17.28
C LEU A 465 -13.21 -21.30 17.22
N GLU A 466 -13.55 -22.25 18.08
CA GLU A 466 -14.90 -22.77 18.27
C GLU A 466 -15.45 -22.34 19.64
N VAL A 467 -16.65 -21.77 19.64
CA VAL A 467 -17.43 -21.41 20.82
C VAL A 467 -18.56 -22.43 20.93
N SER A 468 -18.46 -23.37 21.87
CA SER A 468 -19.51 -24.36 22.13
C SER A 468 -20.43 -23.86 23.23
N VAL A 469 -21.74 -23.92 22.99
CA VAL A 469 -22.77 -23.44 23.92
C VAL A 469 -23.34 -24.62 24.70
N THR A 470 -23.14 -24.61 26.01
CA THR A 470 -23.69 -25.64 26.91
C THR A 470 -25.06 -25.21 27.44
N ARG A 471 -26.04 -26.11 27.34
CA ARG A 471 -27.36 -25.93 27.94
C ARG A 471 -27.30 -26.36 29.40
N SER A 472 -27.65 -25.47 30.33
CA SER A 472 -27.87 -25.84 31.72
C SER A 472 -29.12 -26.70 31.84
N LEU A 473 -28.97 -27.96 32.28
CA LEU A 473 -30.05 -28.90 32.57
C LEU A 473 -30.77 -28.57 33.90
N THR A 474 -31.18 -27.31 34.08
CA THR A 474 -31.91 -26.86 35.29
C THR A 474 -33.14 -26.08 34.87
N ASP A 475 -34.11 -26.77 34.27
CA ASP A 475 -35.54 -26.47 34.36
C ASP A 475 -36.38 -27.67 33.86
N VAL A 476 -36.01 -28.87 34.33
CA VAL A 476 -36.93 -30.02 34.31
C VAL A 476 -37.25 -30.35 35.76
N GLY A 477 -38.23 -29.63 36.29
CA GLY A 477 -38.77 -29.82 37.64
C GLY A 477 -40.27 -29.61 37.60
N PHE A 478 -40.98 -30.72 37.39
CA PHE A 478 -42.42 -31.02 37.48
C PHE A 478 -43.37 -29.99 38.07
#